data_AF-A0A9N9BLT1-F1
#
_entry.id   AF-A0A9N9BLT1-F1
#
_cell.length_a   1.000
_cell.length_b   1.000
_cell.length_c   1.000
_cell.angle_alpha   90.00
_cell.angle_beta   90.00
_cell.angle_gamma   90.00
#
_symmetry.space_group_name_H-M   'P 1'
#
loop_
_entity.id
_entity.type
_entity.pdbx_description
1 polymer ?
#
loop_
_entity_poly.entity_id
_entity_poly.type
_entity_poly.pdbx_seq_one_letter_code
_entity_poly.pdbx_strand_id
1 'polypeptide(L)'
;MKKFQVAPPPNLARLHRAREELGHPEFTPPRTGQIEEQMTDHNVRAGFSEPLFVDDENGSAYEFFASDLATPNILASVETSFLEIIRNQRMGVEMLDSTHNIELPPRRHLSDKDKWFDMLASDVPLKNLVQIFPGSLDWMHLLRIASEIQVPYVRTIWAIKVLTKYMEVENKSLSFDGLWDRNTCQFLLGQLDYFDAAKWDYSVRLTKYMYDDGLLGQRFLRDTLLYLTNEGDDEWRLAIWLFLVQTFLFEYQRSISLMRLLLKALFNQLTKLRRNPDNISSPDLPYVMIKNMLQGLLLTDPDTFVLPRRWFGEELRELIRTALVEDDSKAPVPAQIKVKLQKIFEEINERNEIIDDKRALTTGRFRKDDADSEPSTLTKVKSKYIQSAYSQLLCL
;
A
#
# COMPACT_ATOMS: atom_id res chain seq x y z
N MET A 1 -22.45 -56.25 5.15
CA MET A 1 -21.30 -56.25 6.10
C MET A 1 -20.11 -55.59 5.40
N LYS A 2 -19.57 -54.49 5.94
CA LYS A 2 -18.31 -53.91 5.43
C LYS A 2 -17.17 -54.84 5.84
N LYS A 3 -16.36 -55.32 4.89
CA LYS A 3 -15.16 -56.09 5.20
C LYS A 3 -14.15 -55.16 5.86
N PHE A 4 -13.74 -55.47 7.08
CA PHE A 4 -12.62 -54.80 7.72
C PHE A 4 -11.35 -55.24 7.01
N GLN A 5 -10.63 -54.29 6.40
CA GLN A 5 -9.31 -54.52 5.82
C GLN A 5 -8.31 -53.67 6.59
N VAL A 6 -7.13 -54.25 6.85
CA VAL A 6 -6.03 -53.54 7.50
C VAL A 6 -5.48 -52.53 6.49
N ALA A 7 -5.66 -51.25 6.78
CA ALA A 7 -5.18 -50.14 5.96
C ALA A 7 -4.00 -49.44 6.66
N PRO A 8 -3.05 -48.88 5.91
CA PRO A 8 -1.98 -48.08 6.49
C PRO A 8 -2.55 -46.82 7.17
N PRO A 9 -1.84 -46.22 8.13
CA PRO A 9 -2.21 -44.94 8.71
C PRO A 9 -2.40 -43.85 7.63
N PRO A 10 -3.39 -42.95 7.76
CA PRO A 10 -3.77 -42.01 6.71
C PRO A 10 -2.66 -41.02 6.32
N ASN A 11 -1.69 -40.78 7.20
CA ASN A 11 -0.59 -39.85 7.00
C ASN A 11 0.74 -40.53 6.65
N LEU A 12 0.75 -41.85 6.47
CA LEU A 12 1.98 -42.59 6.19
C LEU A 12 2.28 -42.54 4.69
N ALA A 13 3.34 -41.83 4.31
CA ALA A 13 3.78 -41.77 2.93
C ALA A 13 4.18 -43.16 2.42
N ARG A 14 3.92 -43.44 1.14
CA ARG A 14 4.38 -44.67 0.48
C ARG A 14 5.90 -44.64 0.30
N LEU A 15 6.54 -45.81 0.30
CA LEU A 15 7.98 -45.93 0.01
C LEU A 15 8.31 -45.43 -1.39
N HIS A 16 7.39 -45.61 -2.35
CA HIS A 16 7.54 -45.12 -3.71
C HIS A 16 6.23 -44.49 -4.20
N ARG A 17 6.32 -43.30 -4.82
CA ARG A 17 5.12 -42.55 -5.27
C ARG A 17 4.32 -43.30 -6.35
N ALA A 18 4.99 -44.02 -7.26
CA ALA A 18 4.35 -44.64 -8.43
C ALA A 18 4.20 -46.17 -8.38
N ARG A 19 4.78 -46.85 -7.38
CA ARG A 19 4.76 -48.33 -7.30
C ARG A 19 4.04 -48.74 -6.03
N GLU A 20 2.80 -49.22 -6.19
CA GLU A 20 1.94 -49.58 -5.06
C GLU A 20 2.39 -50.89 -4.37
N GLU A 21 3.06 -51.78 -5.10
CA GLU A 21 3.52 -53.09 -4.63
C GLU A 21 4.51 -53.01 -3.46
N LEU A 22 5.35 -51.95 -3.46
CA LEU A 22 6.35 -51.68 -2.43
C LEU A 22 5.73 -51.24 -1.10
N GLY A 23 4.46 -50.86 -1.09
CA GLY A 23 3.73 -50.54 0.13
C GLY A 23 4.24 -49.31 0.87
N HIS A 24 4.10 -49.36 2.19
CA HIS A 24 4.40 -48.28 3.12
C HIS A 24 5.52 -48.72 4.07
N PRO A 25 6.37 -47.78 4.54
CA PRO A 25 7.42 -48.10 5.50
C PRO A 25 6.81 -48.71 6.76
N GLU A 26 7.40 -49.81 7.26
CA GLU A 26 6.99 -50.50 8.50
C GLU A 26 5.53 -50.97 8.51
N PHE A 27 4.88 -51.09 7.34
CA PHE A 27 3.51 -51.56 7.21
C PHE A 27 3.42 -52.75 6.25
N THR A 28 3.41 -53.94 6.84
CA THR A 28 3.34 -55.23 6.17
C THR A 28 2.06 -55.97 6.62
N PRO A 29 0.90 -55.70 5.98
CA PRO A 29 -0.33 -56.40 6.33
C PRO A 29 -0.23 -57.87 5.86
N PRO A 30 -0.90 -58.81 6.55
CA PRO A 30 -0.96 -60.20 6.10
C PRO A 30 -1.64 -60.28 4.73
N ARG A 31 -1.06 -61.07 3.83
CA ARG A 31 -1.52 -61.25 2.45
C ARG A 31 -1.76 -62.73 2.19
N THR A 32 -2.82 -63.03 1.45
CA THR A 32 -3.12 -64.41 1.05
C THR A 32 -2.01 -64.94 0.15
N GLY A 33 -1.51 -66.16 0.44
CA GLY A 33 -0.43 -66.80 -0.31
C GLY A 33 0.98 -66.44 0.18
N GLN A 34 1.11 -65.86 1.37
CA GLN A 34 2.40 -65.74 2.05
C GLN A 34 3.04 -67.12 2.22
N ILE A 35 4.38 -67.15 2.28
CA ILE A 35 5.16 -68.39 2.42
C ILE A 35 4.80 -69.16 3.70
N GLU A 36 4.36 -68.43 4.74
CA GLU A 36 3.84 -68.98 6.00
C GLU A 36 2.55 -69.79 5.80
N GLU A 37 1.71 -69.43 4.83
CA GLU A 37 0.44 -70.09 4.53
C GLU A 37 0.62 -71.32 3.62
N GLN A 38 1.82 -71.55 3.08
CA GLN A 38 2.11 -72.70 2.21
C GLN A 38 2.30 -73.97 3.05
N MET A 39 1.28 -74.84 3.04
CA MET A 39 1.27 -76.14 3.73
C MET A 39 2.11 -77.20 3.00
N THR A 40 3.42 -76.98 2.92
CA THR A 40 4.35 -78.00 2.41
C THR A 40 4.51 -79.13 3.43
N ASP A 41 4.80 -80.37 2.97
CA ASP A 41 4.98 -81.54 3.85
C ASP A 41 6.06 -81.30 4.91
N HIS A 42 7.08 -80.49 4.58
CA HIS A 42 8.11 -80.06 5.53
C HIS A 42 7.54 -79.13 6.62
N ASN A 43 6.86 -78.04 6.24
CA ASN A 43 6.29 -77.07 7.19
C ASN A 43 5.26 -77.71 8.12
N VAL A 44 4.48 -78.68 7.63
CA VAL A 44 3.46 -79.40 8.43
C VAL A 44 4.11 -80.33 9.46
N ARG A 45 5.26 -80.95 9.15
CA ARG A 45 5.94 -81.89 10.05
C ARG A 45 6.90 -81.22 11.04
N ALA A 46 7.61 -80.18 10.60
CA ALA A 46 8.68 -79.53 11.35
C ALA A 46 8.32 -78.15 11.92
N GLY A 47 7.17 -77.58 11.50
CA GLY A 47 6.83 -76.17 11.75
C GLY A 47 7.46 -75.24 10.70
N PHE A 48 6.91 -74.04 10.57
CA PHE A 48 7.51 -72.99 9.74
C PHE A 48 8.48 -72.16 10.58
N SER A 49 9.70 -71.97 10.06
CA SER A 49 10.69 -71.04 10.57
C SER A 49 11.27 -70.25 9.41
N GLU A 50 11.29 -68.92 9.51
CA GLU A 50 11.90 -68.08 8.48
C GLU A 50 13.43 -68.24 8.56
N PRO A 51 14.11 -68.57 7.45
CA PRO A 51 15.56 -68.60 7.44
C PRO A 51 16.09 -67.19 7.66
N LEU A 52 17.15 -67.07 8.45
CA LEU A 52 17.86 -65.81 8.60
C LEU A 52 18.32 -65.33 7.22
N PHE A 53 18.12 -64.04 6.93
CA PHE A 53 18.53 -63.47 5.65
C PHE A 53 20.06 -63.33 5.56
N VAL A 54 20.72 -63.28 6.72
CA VAL A 54 22.18 -63.15 6.87
C VAL A 54 22.68 -64.29 7.74
N ASP A 55 23.81 -64.91 7.36
CA ASP A 55 24.37 -66.07 8.07
C ASP A 55 24.84 -65.76 9.51
N ASP A 56 25.23 -64.51 9.77
CA ASP A 56 25.64 -64.02 11.10
C ASP A 56 24.92 -62.72 11.46
N GLU A 57 23.85 -62.84 12.25
CA GLU A 57 23.06 -61.71 12.74
C GLU A 57 23.57 -61.11 14.05
N ASN A 58 24.37 -61.89 14.80
CA ASN A 58 24.82 -61.52 16.14
C ASN A 58 26.26 -60.98 16.16
N GLY A 59 26.97 -61.07 15.03
CA GLY A 59 28.31 -60.54 14.85
C GLY A 59 28.37 -59.00 14.87
N SER A 60 29.52 -58.48 15.32
CA SER A 60 29.80 -57.05 15.24
C SER A 60 30.39 -56.72 13.87
N ALA A 61 29.84 -55.69 13.22
CA ALA A 61 30.40 -55.16 11.97
C ALA A 61 31.71 -54.37 12.16
N TYR A 62 32.27 -54.30 13.38
CA TYR A 62 33.44 -53.47 13.70
C TYR A 62 34.65 -53.81 12.82
N GLU A 63 34.98 -55.09 12.66
CA GLU A 63 36.15 -55.52 11.87
C GLU A 63 36.00 -55.21 10.37
N PHE A 64 34.77 -55.12 9.88
CA PHE A 64 34.48 -54.81 8.47
C PHE A 64 34.64 -53.32 8.14
N PHE A 65 34.30 -52.43 9.08
CA PHE A 65 34.32 -50.99 8.85
C PHE A 65 35.47 -50.25 9.56
N ALA A 66 36.25 -50.92 10.41
CA ALA A 66 37.35 -50.28 11.14
C ALA A 66 38.42 -49.67 10.22
N SER A 67 38.76 -50.35 9.12
CA SER A 67 39.68 -49.82 8.09
C SER A 67 39.07 -48.65 7.32
N ASP A 68 37.77 -48.71 7.04
CA ASP A 68 37.06 -47.70 6.28
C ASP A 68 36.94 -46.40 7.08
N LEU A 69 36.67 -46.51 8.39
CA LEU A 69 36.65 -45.39 9.34
C LEU A 69 38.03 -44.76 9.56
N ALA A 70 39.10 -45.54 9.38
CA ALA A 70 40.49 -45.04 9.44
C ALA A 70 40.92 -44.33 8.15
N THR A 71 40.13 -44.43 7.07
CA THR A 71 40.43 -43.79 5.79
C THR A 71 40.14 -42.29 5.87
N PRO A 72 41.11 -41.41 5.52
CA PRO A 72 40.84 -39.97 5.48
C PRO A 72 39.77 -39.67 4.42
N ASN A 73 38.80 -38.83 4.77
CA ASN A 73 37.69 -38.34 3.94
C ASN A 73 36.41 -39.20 3.86
N ILE A 74 36.31 -40.35 4.55
CA ILE A 74 35.05 -41.12 4.54
C ILE A 74 33.88 -40.32 5.13
N LEU A 75 34.12 -39.59 6.21
CA LEU A 75 33.12 -38.74 6.85
C LEU A 75 32.68 -37.58 5.94
N ALA A 76 33.62 -36.99 5.19
CA ALA A 76 33.31 -35.94 4.23
C ALA A 76 32.48 -36.46 3.05
N SER A 77 32.73 -37.71 2.61
CA SER A 77 31.92 -38.37 1.58
C SER A 77 30.50 -38.63 2.07
N VAL A 78 30.34 -39.16 3.28
CA VAL A 78 29.04 -39.43 3.90
C VAL A 78 28.26 -38.12 4.09
N GLU A 79 28.92 -37.08 4.60
CA GLU A 79 28.35 -35.74 4.75
C GLU A 79 27.86 -35.21 3.40
N THR A 80 28.67 -35.30 2.35
CA THR A 80 28.29 -34.83 1.01
C THR A 80 27.07 -35.58 0.48
N SER A 81 27.02 -36.91 0.64
CA SER A 81 25.85 -37.72 0.25
C SER A 81 24.60 -37.36 1.04
N PHE A 82 24.69 -37.16 2.36
CA PHE A 82 23.55 -36.72 3.17
C PHE A 82 23.07 -35.32 2.77
N LEU A 83 24.00 -34.39 2.53
CA LEU A 83 23.66 -33.04 2.06
C LEU A 83 22.99 -33.08 0.68
N GLU A 84 23.42 -33.97 -0.22
CA GLU A 84 22.80 -34.19 -1.51
C GLU A 84 21.38 -34.75 -1.37
N ILE A 85 21.16 -35.74 -0.50
CA ILE A 85 19.82 -36.28 -0.20
C ILE A 85 18.91 -35.20 0.36
N ILE A 86 19.38 -34.41 1.34
CA ILE A 86 18.61 -33.30 1.93
C ILE A 86 18.28 -32.26 0.87
N ARG A 87 19.24 -31.91 0.01
CA ARG A 87 19.03 -30.97 -1.10
C ARG A 87 17.98 -31.50 -2.06
N ASN A 88 18.08 -32.76 -2.48
CA ASN A 88 17.13 -33.38 -3.40
C ASN A 88 15.74 -33.51 -2.77
N GLN A 89 15.64 -33.77 -1.47
CA GLN A 89 14.37 -33.72 -0.74
C GLN A 89 13.79 -32.31 -0.73
N ARG A 90 14.58 -31.26 -0.45
CA ARG A 90 14.09 -29.87 -0.50
C ARG A 90 13.65 -29.43 -1.89
N MET A 91 14.31 -29.93 -2.94
CA MET A 91 13.93 -29.64 -4.32
C MET A 91 12.72 -30.46 -4.79
N GLY A 92 12.56 -31.70 -4.31
CA GLY A 92 11.48 -32.62 -4.71
C GLY A 92 10.24 -32.61 -3.81
N VAL A 93 10.33 -32.04 -2.61
CA VAL A 93 9.20 -31.62 -1.77
C VAL A 93 8.80 -30.24 -2.27
N GLU A 94 8.04 -30.23 -3.36
CA GLU A 94 7.28 -29.10 -3.92
C GLU A 94 7.79 -27.73 -3.46
N MET A 95 8.94 -27.31 -4.00
CA MET A 95 9.14 -25.89 -4.22
C MET A 95 7.98 -25.48 -5.12
N LEU A 96 6.87 -25.01 -4.53
CA LEU A 96 5.61 -24.68 -5.21
C LEU A 96 5.97 -24.10 -6.58
N ASP A 97 5.75 -24.89 -7.63
CA ASP A 97 6.25 -24.52 -8.96
C ASP A 97 5.71 -23.12 -9.25
N SER A 98 6.60 -22.19 -9.60
CA SER A 98 6.24 -20.80 -9.92
C SER A 98 5.36 -20.69 -11.18
N THR A 99 4.90 -21.82 -11.72
CA THR A 99 4.04 -21.99 -12.88
C THR A 99 2.56 -21.94 -12.54
N HIS A 100 2.16 -21.71 -11.28
CA HIS A 100 0.77 -21.37 -10.98
C HIS A 100 0.41 -20.03 -11.64
N ASN A 101 -0.13 -20.11 -12.85
CA ASN A 101 -0.74 -18.99 -13.52
C ASN A 101 -1.91 -18.52 -12.67
N ILE A 102 -1.76 -17.39 -11.98
CA ILE A 102 -2.88 -16.69 -11.36
C ILE A 102 -3.76 -16.19 -12.52
N GLU A 103 -4.74 -16.99 -12.89
CA GLU A 103 -5.68 -16.66 -13.95
C GLU A 103 -6.56 -15.49 -13.51
N LEU A 104 -6.81 -14.59 -14.47
CA LEU A 104 -7.75 -13.52 -14.23
C LEU A 104 -9.17 -14.08 -14.13
N PRO A 105 -10.04 -13.42 -13.36
CA PRO A 105 -11.42 -13.84 -13.30
C PRO A 105 -12.04 -13.87 -14.72
N PRO A 106 -13.00 -14.76 -15.00
CA PRO A 106 -13.69 -14.74 -16.29
C PRO A 106 -14.65 -13.55 -16.35
N ARG A 107 -14.52 -12.70 -17.38
CA ARG A 107 -15.49 -11.63 -17.65
C ARG A 107 -16.78 -12.25 -18.17
N ARG A 108 -17.91 -11.95 -17.51
CA ARG A 108 -19.24 -12.37 -17.97
C ARG A 108 -20.04 -11.17 -18.48
N HIS A 109 -20.79 -11.38 -19.56
CA HIS A 109 -21.78 -10.41 -20.00
C HIS A 109 -23.00 -10.53 -19.09
N LEU A 110 -23.12 -9.61 -18.14
CA LEU A 110 -24.29 -9.50 -17.28
C LEU A 110 -25.31 -8.59 -17.93
N SER A 111 -26.54 -9.11 -18.12
CA SER A 111 -27.68 -8.31 -18.59
C SER A 111 -28.08 -7.23 -17.58
N ASP A 112 -27.75 -7.44 -16.30
CA ASP A 112 -28.13 -6.56 -15.19
C ASP A 112 -26.90 -6.32 -14.28
N LYS A 113 -26.18 -5.23 -14.56
CA LYS A 113 -24.98 -4.84 -13.81
C LYS A 113 -25.32 -4.35 -12.41
N ASP A 114 -26.50 -3.76 -12.23
CA ASP A 114 -26.92 -3.13 -10.99
C ASP A 114 -27.04 -4.18 -9.87
N LYS A 115 -27.57 -5.37 -10.19
CA LYS A 115 -27.55 -6.52 -9.27
C LYS A 115 -26.15 -6.91 -8.81
N TRP A 116 -25.13 -6.77 -9.66
CA TRP A 116 -23.75 -7.06 -9.25
C TRP A 116 -23.23 -6.03 -8.25
N PHE A 117 -23.58 -4.75 -8.44
CA PHE A 117 -23.23 -3.69 -7.48
C PHE A 117 -23.98 -3.82 -6.16
N ASP A 118 -25.24 -4.25 -6.19
CA ASP A 118 -25.99 -4.57 -4.97
C ASP A 118 -25.32 -5.72 -4.20
N MET A 119 -24.88 -6.77 -4.91
CA MET A 119 -24.12 -7.85 -4.30
C MET A 119 -22.76 -7.36 -3.77
N LEU A 120 -22.11 -6.42 -4.44
CA LEU A 120 -20.85 -5.81 -3.99
C LEU A 120 -21.04 -5.01 -2.70
N ALA A 121 -22.15 -4.27 -2.57
CA ALA A 121 -22.53 -3.53 -1.36
C ALA A 121 -22.94 -4.43 -0.20
N SER A 122 -23.58 -5.57 -0.50
CA SER A 122 -24.03 -6.55 0.48
C SER A 122 -22.89 -7.39 1.09
N ASP A 123 -23.21 -8.37 1.96
CA ASP A 123 -22.22 -9.26 2.57
C ASP A 123 -21.89 -10.54 1.76
N VAL A 124 -22.09 -10.53 0.45
CA VAL A 124 -21.77 -11.69 -0.40
C VAL A 124 -20.25 -11.95 -0.41
N PRO A 125 -19.79 -13.22 -0.31
CA PRO A 125 -18.36 -13.54 -0.39
C PRO A 125 -17.72 -13.17 -1.73
N LEU A 126 -16.52 -12.58 -1.68
CA LEU A 126 -15.79 -12.14 -2.89
C LEU A 126 -15.52 -13.27 -3.88
N LYS A 127 -15.29 -14.50 -3.41
CA LYS A 127 -15.09 -15.68 -4.27
C LYS A 127 -16.23 -15.86 -5.29
N ASN A 128 -17.46 -15.55 -4.90
CA ASN A 128 -18.63 -15.68 -5.77
C ASN A 128 -18.72 -14.48 -6.72
N LEU A 129 -18.43 -13.27 -6.24
CA LEU A 129 -18.44 -12.03 -7.03
C LEU A 129 -17.42 -12.05 -8.16
N VAL A 130 -16.22 -12.60 -7.90
CA VAL A 130 -15.12 -12.78 -8.86
C VAL A 130 -15.59 -13.54 -10.10
N GLN A 131 -16.39 -14.60 -9.92
CA GLN A 131 -16.83 -15.46 -11.03
C GLN A 131 -17.85 -14.79 -11.95
N ILE A 132 -18.48 -13.71 -11.48
CA ILE A 132 -19.58 -13.00 -12.13
C ILE A 132 -19.14 -11.56 -12.46
N PHE A 133 -17.84 -11.33 -12.69
CA PHE A 133 -17.35 -9.98 -12.92
C PHE A 133 -17.89 -9.38 -14.24
N PRO A 134 -18.48 -8.17 -14.25
CA PRO A 134 -19.06 -7.58 -15.44
C PRO A 134 -17.99 -7.22 -16.48
N GLY A 135 -18.12 -7.75 -17.69
CA GLY A 135 -17.07 -7.59 -18.72
C GLY A 135 -16.92 -6.18 -19.33
N SER A 136 -18.00 -5.38 -19.34
CA SER A 136 -18.03 -4.02 -19.90
C SER A 136 -18.10 -2.94 -18.81
N LEU A 137 -17.45 -3.19 -17.67
CA LEU A 137 -17.42 -2.25 -16.56
C LEU A 137 -16.40 -1.14 -16.84
N ASP A 138 -16.87 0.11 -16.86
CA ASP A 138 -16.01 1.28 -16.93
C ASP A 138 -15.66 1.80 -15.52
N TRP A 139 -14.48 2.38 -15.36
CA TRP A 139 -14.00 2.90 -14.08
C TRP A 139 -14.89 4.03 -13.56
N MET A 140 -15.38 4.90 -14.44
CA MET A 140 -16.24 6.03 -14.06
C MET A 140 -17.58 5.52 -13.55
N HIS A 141 -18.13 4.49 -14.20
CA HIS A 141 -19.37 3.86 -13.79
C HIS A 141 -19.22 3.13 -12.45
N LEU A 142 -18.10 2.44 -12.22
CA LEU A 142 -17.76 1.80 -10.94
C LEU A 142 -17.72 2.83 -9.80
N LEU A 143 -16.95 3.91 -9.95
CA LEU A 143 -16.82 4.93 -8.91
C LEU A 143 -18.14 5.65 -8.62
N ARG A 144 -18.90 5.97 -9.68
CA ARG A 144 -20.23 6.59 -9.55
C ARG A 144 -21.17 5.72 -8.73
N ILE A 145 -21.37 4.45 -9.13
CA ILE A 145 -22.28 3.55 -8.41
C ILE A 145 -21.77 3.23 -7.00
N ALA A 146 -20.46 3.05 -6.84
CA ALA A 146 -19.86 2.84 -5.51
C ALA A 146 -20.15 4.02 -4.57
N SER A 147 -20.14 5.25 -5.07
CA SER A 147 -20.51 6.45 -4.29
C SER A 147 -22.01 6.58 -4.05
N GLU A 148 -22.85 6.11 -4.98
CA GLU A 148 -24.32 6.15 -4.85
C GLU A 148 -24.83 5.14 -3.83
N ILE A 149 -24.31 3.91 -3.86
CA ILE A 149 -24.74 2.81 -2.98
C ILE A 149 -23.88 2.76 -1.70
N GLN A 150 -22.80 3.55 -1.62
CA GLN A 150 -21.84 3.56 -0.52
C GLN A 150 -21.25 2.18 -0.21
N VAL A 151 -20.71 1.54 -1.25
CA VAL A 151 -20.10 0.21 -1.16
C VAL A 151 -18.93 0.22 -0.15
N PRO A 152 -18.73 -0.80 0.69
CA PRO A 152 -17.60 -0.85 1.61
C PRO A 152 -16.25 -0.64 0.91
N TYR A 153 -15.40 0.26 1.43
CA TYR A 153 -14.16 0.71 0.76
C TYR A 153 -13.25 -0.43 0.31
N VAL A 154 -13.04 -1.44 1.17
CA VAL A 154 -12.18 -2.60 0.87
C VAL A 154 -12.69 -3.36 -0.36
N ARG A 155 -14.01 -3.50 -0.51
CA ARG A 155 -14.64 -4.18 -1.65
C ARG A 155 -14.51 -3.33 -2.92
N THR A 156 -14.66 -2.01 -2.80
CA THR A 156 -14.46 -1.07 -3.90
C THR A 156 -13.01 -1.10 -4.41
N ILE A 157 -12.03 -1.08 -3.50
CA ILE A 157 -10.60 -1.19 -3.83
C ILE A 157 -10.30 -2.52 -4.52
N TRP A 158 -10.87 -3.62 -4.02
CA TRP A 158 -10.76 -4.92 -4.67
C TRP A 158 -11.28 -4.88 -6.11
N ALA A 159 -12.47 -4.29 -6.35
CA ALA A 159 -13.03 -4.15 -7.69
C ALA A 159 -12.16 -3.26 -8.60
N ILE A 160 -11.62 -2.16 -8.07
CA ILE A 160 -10.68 -1.27 -8.76
C ILE A 160 -9.41 -2.03 -9.17
N LYS A 161 -8.82 -2.83 -8.28
CA LYS A 161 -7.64 -3.67 -8.58
C LYS A 161 -7.92 -4.68 -9.68
N VAL A 162 -9.05 -5.37 -9.60
CA VAL A 162 -9.46 -6.33 -10.63
C VAL A 162 -9.63 -5.62 -11.97
N LEU A 163 -10.30 -4.46 -12.00
CA LEU A 163 -10.46 -3.66 -13.21
C LEU A 163 -9.12 -3.15 -13.75
N THR A 164 -8.20 -2.73 -12.88
CA THR A 164 -6.84 -2.31 -13.26
C THR A 164 -6.13 -3.43 -13.99
N LYS A 165 -6.17 -4.64 -13.43
CA LYS A 165 -5.48 -5.79 -14.01
C LYS A 165 -6.07 -6.21 -15.36
N TYR A 166 -7.37 -6.04 -15.49
CA TYR A 166 -8.10 -6.22 -16.74
C TYR A 166 -7.69 -5.21 -17.81
N MET A 167 -7.57 -3.94 -17.44
CA MET A 167 -7.08 -2.90 -18.33
C MET A 167 -5.62 -3.16 -18.75
N GLU A 168 -4.77 -3.67 -17.85
CA GLU A 168 -3.37 -4.05 -18.15
C GLU A 168 -3.27 -5.11 -19.24
N VAL A 169 -4.14 -6.12 -19.20
CA VAL A 169 -4.12 -7.21 -20.17
C VAL A 169 -4.63 -6.75 -21.54
N GLU A 170 -5.66 -5.89 -21.57
CA GLU A 170 -6.22 -5.36 -22.81
C GLU A 170 -5.29 -4.32 -23.46
N ASN A 171 -4.69 -3.45 -22.66
CA ASN A 171 -3.86 -2.34 -23.12
C ASN A 171 -2.38 -2.58 -22.79
N LYS A 172 -1.74 -3.45 -23.58
CA LYS A 172 -0.31 -3.81 -23.44
C LYS A 172 0.69 -2.64 -23.56
N SER A 173 0.24 -1.42 -23.88
CA SER A 173 1.10 -0.27 -24.21
C SER A 173 1.01 0.92 -23.25
N LEU A 174 0.04 0.95 -22.34
CA LEU A 174 -0.09 2.05 -21.38
C LEU A 174 0.77 1.74 -20.16
N SER A 175 1.78 2.59 -19.90
CA SER A 175 2.32 2.67 -18.55
C SER A 175 1.17 3.08 -17.64
N PHE A 176 0.82 2.21 -16.69
CA PHE A 176 -0.27 2.45 -15.73
C PHE A 176 0.07 3.52 -14.69
N ASP A 177 1.29 4.07 -14.76
CA ASP A 177 1.77 5.15 -13.92
C ASP A 177 0.85 6.38 -14.05
N GLY A 178 -0.05 6.52 -13.08
CA GLY A 178 -0.96 7.66 -12.96
C GLY A 178 -2.29 7.57 -13.71
N LEU A 179 -2.69 6.39 -14.21
CA LEU A 179 -4.04 6.22 -14.76
C LEU A 179 -5.11 6.56 -13.71
N TRP A 180 -4.99 5.94 -12.53
CA TRP A 180 -5.92 6.18 -11.43
C TRP A 180 -5.77 7.56 -10.82
N ASP A 181 -4.57 8.16 -10.85
CA ASP A 181 -4.36 9.54 -10.42
C ASP A 181 -5.27 10.49 -11.23
N ARG A 182 -5.19 10.42 -12.58
CA ARG A 182 -6.00 11.27 -13.46
C ARG A 182 -7.49 10.95 -13.37
N ASN A 183 -7.85 9.67 -13.40
CA ASN A 183 -9.24 9.24 -13.39
C ASN A 183 -9.94 9.64 -12.09
N THR A 184 -9.26 9.49 -10.96
CA THR A 184 -9.80 9.88 -9.65
C THR A 184 -9.93 11.40 -9.54
N CYS A 185 -8.93 12.17 -10.00
CA CYS A 185 -9.04 13.62 -10.11
C CYS A 185 -10.25 14.03 -10.95
N GLN A 186 -10.41 13.45 -12.16
CA GLN A 186 -11.53 13.75 -13.05
C GLN A 186 -12.88 13.41 -12.41
N PHE A 187 -12.96 12.29 -11.68
CA PHE A 187 -14.18 11.90 -10.97
C PHE A 187 -14.54 12.88 -9.87
N LEU A 188 -13.57 13.29 -9.04
CA LEU A 188 -13.79 14.26 -7.98
C LEU A 188 -14.22 15.63 -8.56
N LEU A 189 -13.59 16.07 -9.65
CA LEU A 189 -13.99 17.29 -10.35
C LEU A 189 -15.43 17.20 -10.88
N GLY A 190 -15.82 16.07 -11.49
CA GLY A 190 -17.19 15.86 -11.93
C GLY A 190 -18.21 15.82 -10.78
N GLN A 191 -17.81 15.39 -9.58
CA GLN A 191 -18.65 15.47 -8.39
C GLN A 191 -18.78 16.89 -7.85
N LEU A 192 -17.84 17.81 -8.12
CA LEU A 192 -18.01 19.22 -7.78
C LEU A 192 -19.10 19.88 -8.62
N ASP A 193 -19.28 19.48 -9.89
CA ASP A 193 -20.35 20.01 -10.74
C ASP A 193 -21.74 19.60 -10.24
N TYR A 194 -21.86 18.39 -9.69
CA TYR A 194 -23.09 17.83 -9.14
C TYR A 194 -22.90 17.45 -7.66
N PHE A 195 -22.70 18.47 -6.82
CA PHE A 195 -22.33 18.27 -5.43
C PHE A 195 -23.42 17.57 -4.61
N ASP A 196 -23.04 16.48 -3.98
CA ASP A 196 -23.80 15.74 -2.98
C ASP A 196 -22.85 15.43 -1.82
N ALA A 197 -23.16 15.95 -0.64
CA ALA A 197 -22.29 15.87 0.53
C ALA A 197 -21.98 14.42 0.95
N ALA A 198 -22.95 13.51 0.86
CA ALA A 198 -22.78 12.12 1.26
C ALA A 198 -21.89 11.36 0.27
N LYS A 199 -22.05 11.64 -1.03
CA LYS A 199 -21.21 11.05 -2.09
C LYS A 199 -19.80 11.61 -2.03
N TRP A 200 -19.65 12.91 -1.77
CA TRP A 200 -18.35 13.56 -1.64
C TRP A 200 -17.53 12.98 -0.47
N ASP A 201 -18.10 12.89 0.74
CA ASP A 201 -17.40 12.33 1.91
C ASP A 201 -16.96 10.88 1.64
N TYR A 202 -17.84 10.08 1.02
CA TYR A 202 -17.48 8.73 0.59
C TYR A 202 -16.31 8.72 -0.39
N SER A 203 -16.35 9.56 -1.43
CA SER A 203 -15.30 9.64 -2.46
C SER A 203 -13.96 10.11 -1.90
N VAL A 204 -13.96 11.10 -0.99
CA VAL A 204 -12.75 11.58 -0.32
C VAL A 204 -12.11 10.46 0.51
N ARG A 205 -12.92 9.73 1.30
CA ARG A 205 -12.44 8.59 2.09
C ARG A 205 -11.93 7.46 1.21
N LEU A 206 -12.68 7.10 0.15
CA LEU A 206 -12.25 6.08 -0.81
C LEU A 206 -10.92 6.47 -1.45
N THR A 207 -10.75 7.73 -1.85
CA THR A 207 -9.50 8.25 -2.41
C THR A 207 -8.35 8.11 -1.42
N LYS A 208 -8.58 8.37 -0.12
CA LYS A 208 -7.56 8.15 0.91
C LYS A 208 -7.16 6.68 1.01
N TYR A 209 -8.12 5.76 1.02
CA TYR A 209 -7.81 4.33 1.00
C TYR A 209 -7.08 3.89 -0.29
N MET A 210 -7.45 4.44 -1.45
CA MET A 210 -6.75 4.18 -2.71
C MET A 210 -5.30 4.66 -2.66
N TYR A 211 -5.05 5.82 -2.05
CA TYR A 211 -3.70 6.32 -1.82
C TYR A 211 -2.90 5.43 -0.87
N ASP A 212 -3.48 5.02 0.25
CA ASP A 212 -2.80 4.18 1.25
C ASP A 212 -2.47 2.78 0.71
N ASP A 213 -3.29 2.27 -0.21
CA ASP A 213 -3.10 1.01 -0.91
C ASP A 213 -2.14 1.09 -2.12
N GLY A 214 -1.62 2.30 -2.41
CA GLY A 214 -0.62 2.55 -3.46
C GLY A 214 -1.20 2.62 -4.87
N LEU A 215 -2.53 2.72 -5.02
CA LEU A 215 -3.18 2.94 -6.32
C LEU A 215 -3.04 4.38 -6.79
N LEU A 216 -2.91 5.33 -5.84
CA LEU A 216 -2.66 6.74 -6.13
C LEU A 216 -1.25 7.14 -5.67
N GLY A 217 -0.61 8.00 -6.46
CA GLY A 217 0.77 8.44 -6.23
C GLY A 217 0.91 9.91 -5.88
N GLN A 218 2.16 10.38 -5.89
CA GLN A 218 2.46 11.81 -5.70
C GLN A 218 1.92 12.69 -6.84
N ARG A 219 1.64 12.11 -8.03
CA ARG A 219 1.05 12.84 -9.15
C ARG A 219 -0.37 13.29 -8.82
N PHE A 220 -1.19 12.41 -8.21
CA PHE A 220 -2.51 12.79 -7.71
C PHE A 220 -2.43 14.02 -6.79
N LEU A 221 -1.55 14.00 -5.79
CA LEU A 221 -1.35 15.14 -4.89
C LEU A 221 -1.00 16.42 -5.67
N ARG A 222 -0.06 16.34 -6.62
CA ARG A 222 0.29 17.48 -7.47
C ARG A 222 -0.90 17.99 -8.28
N ASP A 223 -1.71 17.11 -8.84
CA ASP A 223 -2.86 17.47 -9.67
C ASP A 223 -3.94 18.17 -8.83
N THR A 224 -4.15 17.76 -7.57
CA THR A 224 -5.06 18.48 -6.68
C THR A 224 -4.57 19.90 -6.36
N LEU A 225 -3.26 20.14 -6.30
CA LEU A 225 -2.70 21.49 -6.15
C LEU A 225 -2.83 22.30 -7.44
N LEU A 226 -2.74 21.66 -8.61
CA LEU A 226 -2.92 22.33 -9.91
C LEU A 226 -4.33 22.92 -10.02
N TYR A 227 -5.35 22.15 -9.59
CA TYR A 227 -6.72 22.63 -9.51
C TYR A 227 -6.85 23.88 -8.63
N LEU A 228 -6.26 23.84 -7.42
CA LEU A 228 -6.23 25.00 -6.53
C LEU A 228 -5.61 26.23 -7.19
N THR A 229 -4.62 26.07 -8.07
CA THR A 229 -4.00 27.24 -8.73
C THR A 229 -4.82 27.80 -9.89
N ASN A 230 -5.49 26.94 -10.67
CA ASN A 230 -6.02 27.30 -11.99
C ASN A 230 -7.55 27.43 -12.04
N GLU A 231 -8.30 26.62 -11.29
CA GLU A 231 -9.75 26.44 -11.49
C GLU A 231 -10.59 26.81 -10.26
N GLY A 232 -9.95 27.08 -9.12
CA GLY A 232 -10.62 27.48 -7.88
C GLY A 232 -11.07 28.95 -7.87
N ASP A 233 -11.90 29.35 -8.83
CA ASP A 233 -12.46 30.71 -8.89
C ASP A 233 -13.85 30.80 -8.22
N ASP A 234 -14.59 29.70 -8.14
CA ASP A 234 -15.86 29.60 -7.40
C ASP A 234 -15.62 29.37 -5.90
N GLU A 235 -16.14 30.23 -5.02
CA GLU A 235 -15.87 30.21 -3.57
C GLU A 235 -16.24 28.88 -2.89
N TRP A 236 -17.41 28.32 -3.21
CA TRP A 236 -17.89 27.07 -2.61
C TRP A 236 -17.11 25.85 -3.10
N ARG A 237 -16.73 25.81 -4.39
CA ARG A 237 -15.88 24.74 -4.94
C ARG A 237 -14.50 24.77 -4.32
N LEU A 238 -13.95 25.98 -4.12
CA LEU A 238 -12.68 26.18 -3.43
C LEU A 238 -12.75 25.65 -1.99
N ALA A 239 -13.79 25.96 -1.21
CA ALA A 239 -13.95 25.44 0.15
C ALA A 239 -13.97 23.90 0.20
N ILE A 240 -14.76 23.28 -0.68
CA ILE A 240 -14.89 21.82 -0.74
C ILE A 240 -13.57 21.17 -1.16
N TRP A 241 -12.86 21.76 -2.11
CA TRP A 241 -11.56 21.25 -2.55
C TRP A 241 -10.45 21.45 -1.50
N LEU A 242 -10.50 22.54 -0.74
CA LEU A 242 -9.60 22.75 0.40
C LEU A 242 -9.79 21.68 1.47
N PHE A 243 -11.03 21.22 1.70
CA PHE A 243 -11.30 20.10 2.60
C PHE A 243 -10.63 18.78 2.12
N LEU A 244 -10.67 18.50 0.82
CA LEU A 244 -9.93 17.39 0.23
C LEU A 244 -8.42 17.55 0.49
N VAL A 245 -7.85 18.72 0.20
CA VAL A 245 -6.41 18.98 0.38
C VAL A 245 -6.01 18.84 1.85
N GLN A 246 -6.86 19.32 2.77
CA GLN A 246 -6.65 19.19 4.21
C GLN A 246 -6.64 17.72 4.67
N THR A 247 -7.45 16.86 4.04
CA THR A 247 -7.44 15.40 4.32
C THR A 247 -6.09 14.76 4.00
N PHE A 248 -5.38 15.27 2.99
CA PHE A 248 -4.06 14.79 2.57
C PHE A 248 -2.89 15.61 3.13
N LEU A 249 -3.14 16.52 4.10
CA LEU A 249 -2.12 17.45 4.62
C LEU A 249 -0.84 16.76 5.08
N PHE A 250 -0.97 15.63 5.79
CA PHE A 250 0.17 14.85 6.26
C PHE A 250 1.02 14.31 5.10
N GLU A 251 0.41 13.89 4.00
CA GLU A 251 1.15 13.37 2.84
C GLU A 251 1.91 14.48 2.11
N TYR A 252 1.38 15.72 2.10
CA TYR A 252 2.11 16.89 1.61
C TYR A 252 3.34 17.19 2.47
N GLN A 253 3.22 17.10 3.80
CA GLN A 253 4.32 17.38 4.74
C GLN A 253 5.49 16.40 4.59
N ARG A 254 5.24 15.19 4.08
CA ARG A 254 6.31 14.18 3.85
C ARG A 254 7.30 14.60 2.76
N SER A 255 6.92 15.51 1.86
CA SER A 255 7.77 15.96 0.76
C SER A 255 7.89 17.49 0.76
N ILE A 256 9.10 17.99 0.97
CA ILE A 256 9.40 19.44 0.97
C ILE A 256 8.96 20.09 -0.34
N SER A 257 9.16 19.43 -1.48
CA SER A 257 8.77 19.92 -2.79
C SER A 257 7.25 20.10 -2.92
N LEU A 258 6.47 19.11 -2.47
CA LEU A 258 5.00 19.17 -2.50
C LEU A 258 4.48 20.21 -1.50
N MET A 259 5.07 20.28 -0.32
CA MET A 259 4.72 21.28 0.69
C MET A 259 4.96 22.72 0.20
N ARG A 260 6.07 22.96 -0.51
CA ARG A 260 6.34 24.27 -1.15
C ARG A 260 5.33 24.60 -2.24
N LEU A 261 4.91 23.61 -3.03
CA LEU A 261 3.86 23.79 -4.04
C LEU A 261 2.51 24.09 -3.39
N LEU A 262 2.16 23.41 -2.30
CA LEU A 262 0.95 23.66 -1.52
C LEU A 262 0.94 25.09 -0.97
N LEU A 263 2.02 25.52 -0.32
CA LEU A 263 2.14 26.88 0.20
C LEU A 263 1.97 27.91 -0.90
N LYS A 264 2.62 27.72 -2.06
CA LYS A 264 2.44 28.59 -3.22
C LYS A 264 0.99 28.64 -3.72
N ALA A 265 0.31 27.50 -3.78
CA ALA A 265 -1.10 27.43 -4.20
C ALA A 265 -2.02 28.17 -3.22
N LEU A 266 -1.85 27.94 -1.91
CA LEU A 266 -2.61 28.60 -0.85
C LEU A 266 -2.40 30.11 -0.86
N PHE A 267 -1.15 30.58 -1.00
CA PHE A 267 -0.85 32.01 -1.07
C PHE A 267 -1.44 32.67 -2.32
N ASN A 268 -1.35 32.02 -3.48
CA ASN A 268 -1.99 32.52 -4.69
C ASN A 268 -3.51 32.67 -4.50
N GLN A 269 -4.16 31.69 -3.88
CA GLN A 269 -5.60 31.76 -3.62
C GLN A 269 -5.96 32.84 -2.59
N LEU A 270 -5.16 32.99 -1.53
CA LEU A 270 -5.33 34.08 -0.57
C LEU A 270 -5.21 35.47 -1.23
N THR A 271 -4.26 35.65 -2.16
CA THR A 271 -4.13 36.90 -2.91
C THR A 271 -5.32 37.18 -3.83
N LYS A 272 -5.88 36.13 -4.47
CA LYS A 272 -7.07 36.24 -5.32
C LYS A 272 -8.29 36.68 -4.50
N LEU A 273 -8.54 36.02 -3.37
CA LEU A 273 -9.68 36.32 -2.49
C LEU A 273 -9.61 37.75 -1.92
N ARG A 274 -8.42 38.27 -1.61
CA ARG A 274 -8.26 39.65 -1.10
C ARG A 274 -8.46 40.72 -2.17
N ARG A 275 -8.15 40.42 -3.44
CA ARG A 275 -8.26 41.38 -4.57
C ARG A 275 -9.69 41.57 -5.08
N ASN A 276 -10.61 40.65 -4.78
CA ASN A 276 -12.02 40.72 -5.22
C ASN A 276 -12.99 40.84 -4.02
N PRO A 277 -13.06 41.99 -3.34
CA PRO A 277 -13.93 42.17 -2.17
C PRO A 277 -15.43 42.32 -2.50
N ASP A 278 -15.81 42.49 -3.77
CA ASP A 278 -17.19 42.87 -4.14
C ASP A 278 -18.14 41.69 -4.42
N ASN A 279 -17.65 40.44 -4.45
CA ASN A 279 -18.47 39.23 -4.62
C ASN A 279 -19.00 38.64 -3.28
N ILE A 280 -18.74 39.38 -2.21
CA ILE A 280 -18.83 39.00 -0.81
C ILE A 280 -20.27 39.22 -0.32
N SER A 281 -21.14 38.24 -0.53
CA SER A 281 -22.40 38.14 0.24
C SER A 281 -22.30 37.17 1.44
N SER A 282 -21.25 36.33 1.54
CA SER A 282 -20.94 35.53 2.75
C SER A 282 -19.56 34.79 2.69
N PRO A 283 -18.40 35.47 2.76
CA PRO A 283 -17.12 34.94 2.26
C PRO A 283 -16.08 34.52 3.33
N ASP A 284 -16.48 34.14 4.55
CA ASP A 284 -15.47 33.84 5.59
C ASP A 284 -14.84 32.45 5.44
N LEU A 285 -15.54 31.47 4.85
CA LEU A 285 -15.15 30.06 5.00
C LEU A 285 -13.85 29.67 4.26
N PRO A 286 -13.68 29.89 2.93
CA PRO A 286 -12.43 29.52 2.26
C PRO A 286 -11.22 30.30 2.79
N TYR A 287 -11.43 31.58 3.13
CA TYR A 287 -10.40 32.43 3.71
C TYR A 287 -9.93 31.91 5.07
N VAL A 288 -10.88 31.61 5.98
CA VAL A 288 -10.59 31.04 7.30
C VAL A 288 -9.92 29.67 7.18
N MET A 289 -10.37 28.81 6.26
CA MET A 289 -9.74 27.50 6.02
C MET A 289 -8.28 27.63 5.57
N ILE A 290 -8.00 28.48 4.58
CA ILE A 290 -6.63 28.73 4.10
C ILE A 290 -5.77 29.28 5.24
N LYS A 291 -6.29 30.26 5.98
CA LYS A 291 -5.61 30.86 7.14
C LYS A 291 -5.27 29.82 8.21
N ASN A 292 -6.25 29.00 8.62
CA ASN A 292 -6.04 27.96 9.63
C ASN A 292 -5.03 26.90 9.17
N MET A 293 -5.07 26.52 7.88
CA MET A 293 -4.09 25.60 7.30
C MET A 293 -2.67 26.20 7.32
N LEU A 294 -2.51 27.47 6.93
CA LEU A 294 -1.21 28.14 6.96
C LEU A 294 -0.67 28.31 8.38
N GLN A 295 -1.52 28.69 9.34
CA GLN A 295 -1.15 28.79 10.76
C GLN A 295 -0.72 27.43 11.31
N GLY A 296 -1.49 26.37 11.03
CA GLY A 296 -1.15 25.00 11.42
C GLY A 296 0.19 24.55 10.84
N LEU A 297 0.39 24.77 9.54
CA LEU A 297 1.65 24.44 8.86
C LEU A 297 2.86 25.19 9.43
N LEU A 298 2.69 26.48 9.77
CA LEU A 298 3.74 27.29 10.37
C LEU A 298 4.15 26.78 11.75
N LEU A 299 3.19 26.31 12.55
CA LEU A 299 3.46 25.73 13.87
C LEU A 299 4.12 24.35 13.78
N THR A 300 3.77 23.54 12.77
CA THR A 300 4.29 22.18 12.64
C THR A 300 5.67 22.12 11.98
N ASP A 301 5.88 22.88 10.90
CA ASP A 301 7.08 22.81 10.06
C ASP A 301 7.52 24.21 9.58
N PRO A 302 8.06 25.06 10.47
CA PRO A 302 8.41 26.45 10.16
C PRO A 302 9.54 26.58 9.13
N ASP A 303 10.46 25.62 9.08
CA ASP A 303 11.60 25.67 8.15
C ASP A 303 11.17 25.59 6.68
N THR A 304 9.97 25.08 6.38
CA THR A 304 9.45 25.07 5.02
C THR A 304 9.13 26.47 4.52
N PHE A 305 8.87 27.41 5.44
CA PHE A 305 8.63 28.82 5.15
C PHE A 305 9.93 29.60 4.85
N VAL A 306 11.10 28.95 4.93
CA VAL A 306 12.39 29.50 4.55
C VAL A 306 12.65 29.27 3.03
N LEU A 307 12.39 30.33 2.25
CA LEU A 307 12.60 30.58 0.80
C LEU A 307 11.98 29.67 -0.29
N PRO A 308 11.18 30.29 -1.21
CA PRO A 308 11.32 30.10 -2.66
C PRO A 308 10.97 31.36 -3.48
N ARG A 309 11.85 32.38 -3.48
CA ARG A 309 11.96 33.49 -4.47
C ARG A 309 10.72 34.35 -4.85
N ARG A 310 9.50 34.01 -4.43
CA ARG A 310 8.23 34.69 -4.77
C ARG A 310 7.31 34.92 -3.56
N TRP A 311 7.71 34.47 -2.37
CA TRP A 311 6.92 34.70 -1.14
C TRP A 311 7.07 36.12 -0.56
N PHE A 312 8.01 36.90 -1.08
CA PHE A 312 8.40 38.20 -0.53
C PHE A 312 8.29 39.32 -1.58
N GLY A 313 7.18 39.36 -2.32
CA GLY A 313 6.67 40.69 -2.68
C GLY A 313 6.15 41.34 -1.40
N GLU A 314 6.29 42.66 -1.25
CA GLU A 314 5.78 43.40 -0.06
C GLU A 314 4.32 43.04 0.25
N GLU A 315 3.50 42.85 -0.78
CA GLU A 315 2.10 42.42 -0.67
C GLU A 315 1.90 41.08 0.05
N LEU A 316 2.77 40.10 -0.20
CA LEU A 316 2.64 38.77 0.41
C LEU A 316 3.17 38.76 1.85
N ARG A 317 4.22 39.54 2.15
CA ARG A 317 4.75 39.72 3.51
C ARG A 317 3.69 40.36 4.42
N GLU A 318 3.00 41.39 3.93
CA GLU A 318 1.89 42.01 4.64
C GLU A 318 0.67 41.09 4.70
N LEU A 319 0.36 40.32 3.66
CA LEU A 319 -0.69 39.28 3.71
C LEU A 319 -0.42 38.20 4.75
N ILE A 320 0.82 37.74 4.85
CA ILE A 320 1.24 36.74 5.84
C ILE A 320 1.17 37.34 7.24
N ARG A 321 1.58 38.60 7.42
CA ARG A 321 1.45 39.32 8.70
C ARG A 321 -0.02 39.52 9.09
N THR A 322 -0.86 40.00 8.18
CA THR A 322 -2.29 40.18 8.45
C THR A 322 -2.97 38.83 8.70
N ALA A 323 -2.76 37.81 7.86
CA ALA A 323 -3.42 36.52 8.01
C ALA A 323 -2.90 35.67 9.18
N LEU A 324 -1.62 35.75 9.54
CA LEU A 324 -1.02 34.91 10.59
C LEU A 324 -0.89 35.60 11.95
N VAL A 325 -0.85 36.94 11.99
CA VAL A 325 -0.59 37.72 13.23
C VAL A 325 -1.76 38.66 13.57
N GLU A 326 -2.43 39.27 12.60
CA GLU A 326 -3.54 40.21 12.87
C GLU A 326 -4.90 39.51 12.69
N ASP A 327 -5.36 38.91 13.79
CA ASP A 327 -6.62 38.18 13.83
C ASP A 327 -7.82 39.13 13.84
N ASP A 328 -8.36 39.50 12.68
CA ASP A 328 -9.64 40.23 12.55
C ASP A 328 -10.87 39.32 12.77
N SER A 329 -10.67 38.00 12.94
CA SER A 329 -11.75 37.04 13.15
C SER A 329 -12.30 37.06 14.59
N LYS A 330 -13.62 36.90 14.73
CA LYS A 330 -14.35 36.90 16.00
C LYS A 330 -14.05 35.72 16.94
N ALA A 331 -13.20 34.77 16.53
CA ALA A 331 -12.81 33.61 17.34
C ALA A 331 -11.38 33.82 17.88
N PRO A 332 -11.19 34.02 19.19
CA PRO A 332 -9.90 34.41 19.73
C PRO A 332 -8.91 33.25 19.67
N VAL A 333 -7.91 33.34 18.77
CA VAL A 333 -6.73 32.48 18.89
C VAL A 333 -6.09 32.74 20.26
N PRO A 334 -5.78 31.68 21.05
CA PRO A 334 -5.16 31.85 22.36
C PRO A 334 -3.91 32.73 22.29
N ALA A 335 -3.80 33.73 23.16
CA ALA A 335 -2.72 34.73 23.14
C ALA A 335 -1.31 34.11 23.14
N GLN A 336 -1.15 32.93 23.75
CA GLN A 336 0.10 32.18 23.76
C GLN A 336 0.52 31.65 22.39
N ILE A 337 -0.44 31.26 21.55
CA ILE A 337 -0.19 30.79 20.17
C ILE A 337 0.18 31.98 19.29
N LYS A 338 -0.49 33.12 19.48
CA LYS A 338 -0.19 34.38 18.78
C LYS A 338 1.26 34.83 18.99
N VAL A 339 1.73 34.82 20.24
CA VAL A 339 3.13 35.18 20.59
C VAL A 339 4.12 34.19 19.97
N LYS A 340 3.80 32.89 19.97
CA LYS A 340 4.66 31.87 19.33
C LYS A 340 4.73 32.04 17.81
N LEU A 341 3.58 32.26 17.16
CA LEU A 341 3.49 32.52 15.72
C LEU A 341 4.31 33.75 15.33
N GLN A 342 4.19 34.82 16.12
CA GLN A 342 4.94 36.06 15.88
C GLN A 342 6.45 35.85 16.00
N LYS A 343 6.91 35.15 17.04
CA LYS A 343 8.32 34.82 17.21
C LYS A 343 8.85 33.95 16.06
N ILE A 344 8.12 32.90 15.67
CA ILE A 344 8.49 32.03 14.55
C ILE A 344 8.55 32.82 13.24
N PHE A 345 7.59 33.71 13.01
CA PHE A 345 7.55 34.57 11.83
C PHE A 345 8.74 35.52 11.77
N GLU A 346 9.10 36.16 12.89
CA GLU A 346 10.29 37.02 12.99
C GLU A 346 11.57 36.24 12.70
N GLU A 347 11.74 35.05 13.30
CA GLU A 347 12.90 34.18 13.05
C GLU A 347 13.00 33.73 11.58
N ILE A 348 11.88 33.41 10.93
CA ILE A 348 11.84 33.06 9.50
C ILE A 348 12.21 34.27 8.64
N ASN A 349 11.68 35.45 9.00
CA ASN A 349 11.94 36.68 8.26
C ASN A 349 13.42 37.09 8.33
N GLU A 350 14.02 37.05 9.52
CA GLU A 350 15.46 37.29 9.70
C GLU A 350 16.31 36.31 8.88
N ARG A 351 15.96 35.01 8.89
CA ARG A 351 16.66 33.99 8.11
C ARG A 351 16.55 34.25 6.61
N ASN A 352 15.39 34.68 6.12
CA ASN A 352 15.18 34.99 4.71
C ASN A 352 15.93 36.25 4.29
N GLU A 353 15.94 37.31 5.11
CA GLU A 353 16.71 38.54 4.88
C GLU A 353 18.22 38.25 4.77
N ILE A 354 18.78 37.44 5.66
CA ILE A 354 20.19 37.03 5.61
C ILE A 354 20.54 36.27 4.32
N ILE A 355 19.63 35.43 3.82
CA ILE A 355 19.88 34.64 2.61
C ILE A 355 19.75 35.51 1.35
N ASP A 356 18.81 36.46 1.33
CA ASP A 356 18.67 37.43 0.24
C ASP A 356 19.88 38.37 0.18
N ASP A 357 20.39 38.86 1.31
CA ASP A 357 21.62 39.67 1.39
C ASP A 357 22.87 38.89 0.93
N LYS A 358 23.04 37.65 1.41
CA LYS A 358 24.15 36.77 0.98
C LYS A 358 24.09 36.48 -0.51
N ARG A 359 22.90 36.41 -1.10
CA ARG A 359 22.70 36.21 -2.55
C ARG A 359 22.90 37.49 -3.36
N ALA A 360 22.47 38.65 -2.88
CA ALA A 360 22.78 39.94 -3.51
C ALA A 360 24.29 40.20 -3.59
N LEU A 361 25.04 39.74 -2.58
CA LEU A 361 26.50 39.77 -2.56
C LEU A 361 27.15 38.75 -3.51
N THR A 362 26.53 37.59 -3.77
CA THR A 362 27.05 36.58 -4.72
C THR A 362 26.61 36.80 -6.16
N THR A 363 25.45 37.42 -6.43
CA THR A 363 25.02 37.74 -7.81
C THR A 363 25.78 38.92 -8.43
N GLY A 364 26.57 39.66 -7.64
CA GLY A 364 27.58 40.60 -8.15
C GLY A 364 28.82 39.93 -8.75
N ARG A 365 29.02 38.62 -8.51
CA ARG A 365 30.10 37.81 -9.09
C ARG A 365 29.66 36.35 -9.13
N PHE A 366 29.06 35.89 -10.23
CA PHE A 366 29.41 34.64 -10.93
C PHE A 366 28.43 34.35 -12.06
N ARG A 367 29.00 33.92 -13.18
CA ARG A 367 28.34 33.42 -14.39
C ARG A 367 27.48 32.19 -14.08
N LYS A 368 26.50 31.98 -14.95
CA LYS A 368 25.86 30.69 -15.28
C LYS A 368 26.84 29.53 -15.09
N ASP A 369 26.52 28.63 -14.17
CA ASP A 369 26.45 27.17 -14.28
C ASP A 369 26.44 26.60 -12.85
N ASP A 370 26.00 25.35 -12.70
CA ASP A 370 25.88 24.58 -11.44
C ASP A 370 24.53 24.71 -10.70
N ALA A 371 23.54 24.09 -11.32
CA ALA A 371 22.50 23.36 -10.60
C ALA A 371 23.12 22.11 -9.91
N ASP A 372 22.44 21.63 -8.87
CA ASP A 372 22.66 20.35 -8.19
C ASP A 372 23.65 20.34 -7.01
N SER A 373 23.12 20.60 -5.81
CA SER A 373 23.50 19.87 -4.57
C SER A 373 22.64 20.31 -3.37
N GLU A 374 21.71 19.46 -2.93
CA GLU A 374 21.08 19.52 -1.61
C GLU A 374 21.84 18.59 -0.64
N PRO A 375 22.04 18.95 0.65
CA PRO A 375 22.48 17.99 1.65
C PRO A 375 21.30 17.36 2.38
N SER A 376 21.16 16.05 2.18
CA SER A 376 20.37 15.13 2.99
C SER A 376 20.88 15.10 4.44
N THR A 377 20.04 15.41 5.45
CA THR A 377 20.15 14.93 6.85
C THR A 377 19.08 15.57 7.74
N LEU A 378 17.80 15.17 7.65
CA LEU A 378 16.82 15.55 8.68
C LEU A 378 15.67 14.55 8.91
N THR A 379 15.71 13.38 8.28
CA THR A 379 14.53 12.51 8.14
C THR A 379 14.32 11.49 9.29
N LYS A 380 15.08 11.51 10.38
CA LYS A 380 15.02 10.43 11.39
C LYS A 380 14.39 10.76 12.75
N VAL A 381 13.91 11.98 13.01
CA VAL A 381 13.40 12.36 14.36
C VAL A 381 11.89 12.64 14.41
N LYS A 382 11.19 12.80 13.28
CA LYS A 382 9.82 13.35 13.26
C LYS A 382 8.68 12.41 13.67
N SER A 383 8.93 11.12 13.93
CA SER A 383 7.84 10.13 14.11
C SER A 383 7.10 10.16 15.46
N LYS A 384 7.61 10.83 16.52
CA LYS A 384 7.05 10.70 17.88
C LYS A 384 6.22 11.89 18.39
N TYR A 385 6.30 13.06 17.76
CA TYR A 385 5.66 14.27 18.27
C TYR A 385 4.33 14.63 17.58
N ILE A 386 4.03 14.02 16.43
CA ILE A 386 2.91 14.43 15.56
C ILE A 386 1.55 13.85 16.02
N GLN A 387 1.54 12.73 16.77
CA GLN A 387 0.29 12.13 17.26
C GLN A 387 -0.36 12.90 18.43
N SER A 388 0.38 13.71 19.19
CA SER A 388 -0.16 14.39 20.38
C SER A 388 -0.90 15.71 20.08
N ALA A 389 -0.66 16.33 18.92
CA ALA A 389 -1.28 17.60 18.57
C ALA A 389 -2.67 17.42 17.90
N TYR A 390 -2.91 16.24 17.29
CA TYR A 390 -4.15 15.97 16.56
C TYR A 390 -5.37 15.72 17.47
N SER A 391 -5.18 15.27 18.72
CA SER A 391 -6.30 15.10 19.66
C SER A 391 -6.91 16.43 20.13
N GLN A 392 -6.25 17.57 19.88
CA GLN A 392 -6.77 18.90 20.24
C GLN A 392 -7.47 19.62 19.07
N LEU A 393 -7.25 19.20 17.82
CA LEU A 393 -7.84 19.84 16.63
C LEU A 393 -9.09 19.13 16.08
N LEU A 394 -9.43 17.95 16.60
CA LEU A 394 -10.65 17.19 16.26
C LEU A 394 -11.86 17.54 17.15
N CYS A 395 -11.74 18.52 18.06
CA CYS A 395 -12.81 18.96 18.97
C CYS A 395 -13.26 20.43 18.77
N LEU A 396 -12.96 21.03 17.63
CA LEU A 396 -13.54 22.28 17.12
C LEU A 396 -14.10 22.01 15.73
#